data_AF-A0A920VGW9-F1
#
_entry.id   AF-A0A920VGW9-F1
#
_cell.length_a   1.000
_cell.length_b   1.000
_cell.length_c   1.000
_cell.angle_alpha   90.00
_cell.angle_beta   90.00
_cell.angle_gamma   90.00
#
_symmetry.space_group_name_H-M   'P 1'
#
loop_
_entity.id
_entity.type
_entity.pdbx_description
1 polymer ?
#
loop_
_entity_poly.entity_id
_entity_poly.type
_entity_poly.pdbx_seq_one_letter_code
_entity_poly.pdbx_strand_id
1 'polypeptide(L)'
;MRRRASGATSFPLTASMALLVMVTGCGSSDPNTGDGIAPSSKEVAVPADRLTPRVVATSPHDPDAFTQGLELVDGRLLETTGGYGESDIREVDRSTGRVLRSAPLDASWFGEGMTAIGGDRAVQLTWKAGRALVWDLATLTVVDVWTYGGQGWGLCLLEAGTLAMSDGSSFLTFRDSGDLTRIADVQVLLDGRPVERLNELECVDGTVWANIWLTDNIVAIDPSTGRVTAVVDASGLLADRSNLGVNDVLNGIAHDPLSGHFLLTGKRWPVMFEVVLESASDQLSD
;
A
#
# COMPACT_ATOMS: atom_id res chain seq x y z
N MET A 1 66.44 -13.98 12.37
CA MET A 1 66.51 -13.78 10.90
C MET A 1 65.46 -12.73 10.52
N ARG A 2 65.82 -11.45 10.35
CA ARG A 2 65.84 -10.67 9.06
C ARG A 2 64.69 -11.06 8.10
N ARG A 3 63.78 -10.18 7.64
CA ARG A 3 63.89 -8.86 6.93
C ARG A 3 62.53 -8.08 7.07
N ARG A 4 62.48 -6.76 7.33
CA ARG A 4 62.38 -5.57 6.40
C ARG A 4 61.19 -5.63 5.42
N ALA A 5 60.39 -4.59 5.13
CA ALA A 5 60.59 -3.13 5.24
C ALA A 5 59.28 -2.32 4.96
N SER A 6 59.23 -1.07 5.46
CA SER A 6 58.81 0.21 4.81
C SER A 6 57.40 0.36 4.20
N GLY A 7 56.68 1.49 4.32
CA GLY A 7 56.99 2.80 4.90
C GLY A 7 55.77 3.72 4.78
N ALA A 8 55.65 4.68 5.71
CA ALA A 8 54.64 5.72 5.69
C ALA A 8 55.35 7.08 5.71
N THR A 9 55.03 7.93 4.74
CA THR A 9 55.51 9.31 4.63
C THR A 9 54.39 10.26 5.07
N SER A 10 54.66 10.98 6.15
CA SER A 10 53.99 12.18 6.62
C SER A 10 54.26 13.39 5.74
N PHE A 11 53.33 14.36 5.64
CA PHE A 11 53.61 15.79 5.85
C PHE A 11 52.31 16.54 6.20
N PRO A 12 52.32 17.47 7.18
CA PRO A 12 51.18 18.28 7.61
C PRO A 12 51.18 19.65 6.90
N LEU A 13 50.08 20.39 6.94
CA LEU A 13 50.14 21.86 6.91
C LEU A 13 48.86 22.52 7.44
N THR A 14 49.11 23.63 8.08
CA THR A 14 48.34 24.42 9.04
C THR A 14 47.49 25.52 8.41
N ALA A 15 46.30 25.69 8.98
CA ALA A 15 45.63 26.93 9.44
C ALA A 15 45.74 28.28 8.68
N SER A 16 44.55 28.89 8.55
CA SER A 16 44.20 30.32 8.70
C SER A 16 44.53 31.29 7.55
N MET A 17 43.52 32.01 7.03
CA MET A 17 43.06 33.31 7.56
C MET A 17 42.17 34.03 6.53
N ALA A 18 41.10 34.65 7.02
CA ALA A 18 40.12 35.40 6.24
C ALA A 18 40.65 36.75 5.74
N LEU A 19 40.15 37.19 4.59
CA LEU A 19 40.11 38.61 4.21
C LEU A 19 38.85 38.86 3.36
N LEU A 20 37.83 39.46 3.98
CA LEU A 20 36.61 39.91 3.33
C LEU A 20 36.79 41.40 2.98
N VAL A 21 36.83 41.71 1.69
CA VAL A 21 36.91 43.08 1.17
C VAL A 21 35.49 43.65 1.07
N MET A 22 35.22 44.74 1.79
CA MET A 22 34.02 45.55 1.60
C MET A 22 34.18 46.42 0.35
N VAL A 23 33.21 46.35 -0.57
CA VAL A 23 33.04 47.35 -1.63
C VAL A 23 31.67 47.99 -1.42
N THR A 24 31.68 49.25 -1.00
CA THR A 24 30.54 50.15 -1.05
C THR A 24 30.44 50.77 -2.45
N GLY A 25 29.33 50.55 -3.14
CA GLY A 25 28.97 51.26 -4.37
C GLY A 25 27.58 51.86 -4.24
N CYS A 26 27.50 53.19 -4.24
CA CYS A 26 26.26 53.95 -4.41
C CYS A 26 25.86 53.96 -5.90
N GLY A 27 24.56 53.97 -6.20
CA GLY A 27 24.11 54.47 -7.51
C GLY A 27 22.75 53.97 -8.00
N SER A 28 21.84 54.93 -8.13
CA SER A 28 20.76 55.06 -9.12
C SER A 28 19.60 54.05 -9.15
N SER A 29 18.45 54.59 -8.76
CA SER A 29 17.11 54.20 -9.16
C SER A 29 16.91 54.25 -10.68
N ASP A 30 16.47 53.15 -11.27
CA ASP A 30 15.74 53.11 -12.55
C ASP A 30 14.40 52.39 -12.35
N PRO A 31 13.26 53.00 -12.72
CA PRO A 31 11.98 52.33 -12.79
C PRO A 31 11.68 51.98 -14.25
N ASN A 32 11.79 50.70 -14.65
CA ASN A 32 11.02 50.23 -15.80
C ASN A 32 10.84 48.71 -15.87
N THR A 33 9.56 48.33 -15.92
CA THR A 33 8.96 47.21 -16.67
C THR A 33 9.66 45.85 -16.64
N GLY A 34 9.15 44.99 -15.77
CA GLY A 34 9.16 43.55 -15.94
C GLY A 34 7.83 42.99 -15.43
N ASP A 35 6.83 42.91 -16.31
CA ASP A 35 5.67 42.04 -16.12
C ASP A 35 6.20 40.62 -15.96
N GLY A 36 6.37 40.20 -14.71
CA GLY A 36 6.60 38.82 -14.35
C GLY A 36 5.30 38.05 -14.59
N ILE A 37 5.10 37.61 -15.83
CA ILE A 37 4.14 36.56 -16.16
C ILE A 37 4.61 35.32 -15.39
N ALA A 38 4.07 35.12 -14.20
CA ALA A 38 4.11 33.83 -13.54
C ALA A 38 3.33 32.86 -14.44
N PRO A 39 3.90 31.74 -14.89
CA PRO A 39 3.10 30.70 -15.51
C PRO A 39 2.30 30.03 -14.38
N SER A 40 1.12 30.58 -14.09
CA SER A 40 0.05 29.82 -13.43
C SER A 40 -0.64 29.01 -14.52
N SER A 41 0.02 27.95 -14.99
CA SER A 41 -0.72 26.86 -15.60
C SER A 41 -1.40 26.13 -14.46
N LYS A 42 -2.67 26.48 -14.19
CA LYS A 42 -3.58 25.56 -13.52
C LYS A 42 -3.57 24.29 -14.36
N GLU A 43 -2.79 23.30 -13.93
CA GLU A 43 -2.86 21.97 -14.48
C GLU A 43 -4.33 21.55 -14.42
N VAL A 44 -4.91 21.28 -15.59
CA VAL A 44 -6.31 20.88 -15.67
C VAL A 44 -6.37 19.50 -15.01
N ALA A 45 -6.89 19.45 -13.78
CA ALA A 45 -7.06 18.21 -13.06
C ALA A 45 -7.93 17.28 -13.91
N VAL A 46 -7.34 16.20 -14.41
CA VAL A 46 -8.06 15.13 -15.10
C VAL A 46 -8.90 14.43 -14.04
N PRO A 47 -10.24 14.47 -14.13
CA PRO A 47 -11.11 13.83 -13.15
C PRO A 47 -10.85 12.33 -13.08
N ALA A 48 -11.06 11.75 -11.90
CA ALA A 48 -10.99 10.30 -11.74
C ALA A 48 -12.18 9.62 -12.43
N ASP A 49 -11.92 8.49 -13.08
CA ASP A 49 -12.95 7.64 -13.67
C ASP A 49 -13.87 7.06 -12.57
N ARG A 50 -15.10 6.75 -12.95
CA ARG A 50 -16.09 6.13 -12.05
C ARG A 50 -16.37 4.72 -12.53
N LEU A 51 -16.07 3.76 -11.66
CA LEU A 51 -16.20 2.34 -11.92
C LEU A 51 -17.21 1.71 -10.97
N THR A 52 -17.80 0.61 -11.40
CA THR A 52 -18.61 -0.28 -10.56
C THR A 52 -18.18 -1.72 -10.76
N PRO A 53 -18.18 -2.55 -9.71
CA PRO A 53 -17.89 -3.96 -9.86
C PRO A 53 -19.09 -4.70 -10.48
N ARG A 54 -18.87 -5.38 -11.61
CA ARG A 54 -19.79 -6.40 -12.11
C ARG A 54 -19.39 -7.76 -11.59
N VAL A 55 -20.29 -8.39 -10.85
CA VAL A 55 -20.06 -9.72 -10.26
C VAL A 55 -20.00 -10.78 -11.37
N VAL A 56 -18.90 -11.53 -11.39
CA VAL A 56 -18.68 -12.70 -12.24
C VAL A 56 -19.05 -13.98 -11.48
N ALA A 57 -18.61 -14.08 -10.24
CA ALA A 57 -18.87 -15.22 -9.37
C ALA A 57 -18.86 -14.80 -7.90
N THR A 58 -19.40 -15.67 -7.05
CA THR A 58 -19.35 -15.53 -5.59
C THR A 58 -18.91 -16.85 -4.98
N SER A 59 -18.10 -16.79 -3.92
CA SER A 59 -17.78 -17.94 -3.08
C SER A 59 -18.07 -17.63 -1.61
N PRO A 60 -18.31 -18.65 -0.77
CA PRO A 60 -18.43 -18.44 0.67
C PRO A 60 -17.16 -17.80 1.23
N HIS A 61 -17.31 -16.98 2.26
CA HIS A 61 -16.20 -16.43 3.03
C HIS A 61 -16.48 -16.64 4.52
N ASP A 62 -15.42 -16.80 5.32
CA ASP A 62 -15.52 -17.04 6.75
C ASP A 62 -16.13 -15.80 7.45
N PRO A 63 -17.35 -15.90 8.03
CA PRO A 63 -17.99 -14.75 8.66
C PRO A 63 -17.34 -14.34 9.99
N ASP A 64 -16.39 -15.14 10.51
CA ASP A 64 -15.60 -14.77 11.69
C ASP A 64 -14.29 -14.06 11.30
N ALA A 65 -13.88 -14.09 10.03
CA ALA A 65 -12.64 -13.52 9.54
C ALA A 65 -12.71 -11.98 9.49
N PHE A 66 -11.95 -11.31 10.35
CA PHE A 66 -11.78 -9.86 10.27
C PHE A 66 -10.65 -9.51 9.28
N THR A 67 -10.93 -9.66 7.99
CA THR A 67 -9.98 -9.51 6.87
C THR A 67 -9.20 -8.20 6.91
N GLN A 68 -7.87 -8.27 6.86
CA GLN A 68 -6.97 -7.12 6.83
C GLN A 68 -6.00 -7.10 5.65
N GLY A 69 -5.78 -8.24 5.00
CA GLY A 69 -5.01 -8.38 3.77
C GLY A 69 -5.52 -9.57 2.98
N LEU A 70 -5.52 -9.45 1.65
CA LEU A 70 -5.93 -10.51 0.75
C LEU A 70 -4.99 -10.51 -0.46
N GLU A 71 -4.49 -11.67 -0.90
CA GLU A 71 -3.62 -11.72 -2.07
C GLU A 71 -3.74 -13.08 -2.77
N LEU A 72 -3.74 -13.07 -4.11
CA LEU A 72 -3.67 -14.29 -4.91
C LEU A 72 -2.26 -14.45 -5.49
N VAL A 73 -1.46 -15.32 -4.89
CA VAL A 73 -0.07 -15.56 -5.30
C VAL A 73 0.13 -17.01 -5.71
N ASP A 74 0.60 -17.22 -6.94
CA ASP A 74 0.82 -18.56 -7.53
C ASP A 74 -0.41 -19.49 -7.44
N GLY A 75 -1.61 -18.90 -7.58
CA GLY A 75 -2.89 -19.62 -7.47
C GLY A 75 -3.34 -19.95 -6.05
N ARG A 76 -2.57 -19.57 -5.03
CA ARG A 76 -2.95 -19.68 -3.61
C ARG A 76 -3.59 -18.37 -3.17
N LEU A 77 -4.79 -18.45 -2.62
CA LEU A 77 -5.44 -17.31 -1.99
C LEU A 77 -5.01 -17.24 -0.53
N LEU A 78 -4.26 -16.19 -0.20
CA LEU A 78 -3.83 -15.90 1.15
C LEU A 78 -4.67 -14.78 1.74
N GLU A 79 -4.95 -14.89 3.03
CA GLU A 79 -5.67 -13.88 3.79
C GLU A 79 -4.97 -13.67 5.13
N THR A 80 -4.98 -12.43 5.61
CA THR A 80 -4.61 -12.10 6.98
C THR A 80 -5.80 -11.54 7.73
N THR A 81 -5.92 -11.93 8.99
CA THR A 81 -7.01 -11.48 9.86
C THR A 81 -6.50 -10.63 11.02
N GLY A 82 -7.33 -9.71 11.47
CA GLY A 82 -7.06 -8.83 12.60
C GLY A 82 -7.84 -9.23 13.85
N GLY A 83 -7.26 -8.97 15.01
CA GLY A 83 -7.86 -9.24 16.31
C GLY A 83 -6.80 -9.67 17.32
N TYR A 84 -6.72 -9.00 18.47
CA TYR A 84 -5.75 -9.39 19.51
C TYR A 84 -6.08 -10.79 20.03
N GLY A 85 -5.13 -11.73 19.90
CA GLY A 85 -5.33 -13.13 20.25
C GLY A 85 -6.06 -13.97 19.18
N GLU A 86 -6.50 -13.35 18.08
CA GLU A 86 -7.29 -13.98 17.02
C GLU A 86 -6.63 -13.86 15.63
N SER A 87 -5.67 -12.94 15.48
CA SER A 87 -5.00 -12.67 14.20
C SER A 87 -4.23 -13.89 13.70
N ASP A 88 -4.37 -14.18 12.42
CA ASP A 88 -3.62 -15.22 11.72
C ASP A 88 -3.23 -14.80 10.29
N ILE A 89 -2.36 -15.62 9.69
CA ILE A 89 -2.25 -15.78 8.25
C ILE A 89 -2.88 -17.12 7.88
N ARG A 90 -3.62 -17.16 6.77
CA ARG A 90 -4.33 -18.37 6.32
C ARG A 90 -4.28 -18.51 4.80
N GLU A 91 -4.28 -19.76 4.35
CA GLU A 91 -4.52 -20.10 2.94
C GLU A 91 -5.95 -20.63 2.81
N VAL A 92 -6.69 -20.10 1.85
CA VAL A 92 -8.12 -20.36 1.68
C VAL A 92 -8.39 -20.99 0.32
N ASP A 93 -9.27 -21.98 0.29
CA ASP A 93 -9.80 -22.50 -0.96
C ASP A 93 -10.73 -21.47 -1.59
N ARG A 94 -10.29 -20.84 -2.68
CA ARG A 94 -11.02 -19.77 -3.38
C ARG A 94 -12.47 -20.12 -3.72
N SER A 95 -12.76 -21.39 -4.02
CA SER A 95 -14.08 -21.84 -4.47
C SER A 95 -15.06 -22.09 -3.32
N THR A 96 -14.56 -22.59 -2.20
CA THR A 96 -15.39 -23.04 -1.07
C THR A 96 -15.31 -22.12 0.15
N GLY A 97 -14.34 -21.20 0.21
CA GLY A 97 -14.07 -20.37 1.39
C GLY A 97 -13.43 -21.13 2.54
N ARG A 98 -13.13 -22.41 2.37
CA ARG A 98 -12.60 -23.25 3.45
C ARG A 98 -11.13 -22.91 3.69
N VAL A 99 -10.78 -22.64 4.94
CA VAL A 99 -9.38 -22.55 5.38
C VAL A 99 -8.69 -23.90 5.15
N LEU A 100 -7.64 -23.89 4.33
CA LEU A 100 -6.81 -25.06 4.03
C LEU A 100 -5.78 -25.27 5.14
N ARG A 101 -5.19 -24.18 5.61
CA ARG A 101 -4.21 -24.12 6.68
C ARG A 101 -4.09 -22.67 7.19
N SER A 102 -3.68 -22.52 8.44
CA SER A 102 -3.42 -21.21 9.04
C SER A 102 -2.32 -21.29 10.09
N ALA A 103 -1.75 -20.13 10.43
CA ALA A 103 -0.79 -19.97 11.51
C ALA A 103 -1.12 -18.70 12.31
N PRO A 104 -1.23 -18.78 13.65
CA PRO A 104 -1.56 -17.63 14.48
C PRO A 104 -0.38 -16.68 14.62
N LEU A 105 -0.68 -15.41 14.86
CA LEU A 105 0.30 -14.43 15.35
C LEU A 105 0.43 -14.55 16.88
N ASP A 106 1.47 -13.92 17.45
CA ASP A 106 1.52 -13.69 18.89
C ASP A 106 0.26 -12.93 19.34
N ALA A 107 -0.34 -13.35 20.46
CA ALA A 107 -1.62 -12.80 20.92
C ALA A 107 -1.56 -11.29 21.27
N SER A 108 -0.37 -10.74 21.48
CA SER A 108 -0.16 -9.30 21.70
C SER A 108 -0.14 -8.48 20.41
N TRP A 109 -0.16 -9.12 19.24
CA TRP A 109 -0.15 -8.48 17.93
C TRP A 109 -1.53 -8.55 17.28
N PHE A 110 -1.88 -7.46 16.63
CA PHE A 110 -3.05 -7.35 15.77
C PHE A 110 -2.53 -7.36 14.33
N GLY A 111 -2.84 -8.41 13.58
CA GLY A 111 -2.42 -8.61 12.20
C GLY A 111 -3.13 -7.64 11.25
N GLU A 112 -2.40 -7.18 10.24
CA GLU A 112 -2.89 -6.25 9.23
C GLU A 112 -2.54 -6.78 7.82
N GLY A 113 -2.46 -5.91 6.82
CA GLY A 113 -2.20 -6.25 5.42
C GLY A 113 -0.88 -6.99 5.20
N MET A 114 -0.83 -7.74 4.11
CA MET A 114 0.33 -8.51 3.70
C MET A 114 0.56 -8.45 2.19
N THR A 115 1.77 -8.80 1.76
CA THR A 115 2.04 -9.09 0.35
C THR A 115 3.19 -10.08 0.19
N ALA A 116 3.15 -10.86 -0.87
CA ALA A 116 4.22 -11.75 -1.28
C ALA A 116 5.41 -10.93 -1.79
N ILE A 117 6.62 -11.32 -1.38
CA ILE A 117 7.88 -10.66 -1.75
C ILE A 117 8.79 -11.56 -2.59
N GLY A 118 8.22 -12.63 -3.14
CA GLY A 118 8.93 -13.64 -3.93
C GLY A 118 9.74 -14.64 -3.09
N GLY A 119 10.21 -15.69 -3.76
CA GLY A 119 10.95 -16.78 -3.11
C GLY A 119 10.12 -17.54 -2.07
N ASP A 120 8.81 -17.66 -2.32
CA ASP A 120 7.83 -18.28 -1.41
C ASP A 120 7.77 -17.62 -0.03
N ARG A 121 8.01 -16.31 0.02
CA ARG A 121 7.91 -15.50 1.23
C ARG A 121 6.89 -14.40 1.09
N ALA A 122 6.36 -13.98 2.22
CA ALA A 122 5.51 -12.81 2.32
C ALA A 122 5.79 -12.01 3.58
N VAL A 123 5.37 -10.75 3.57
CA VAL A 123 5.50 -9.83 4.69
C VAL A 123 4.12 -9.44 5.15
N GLN A 124 3.83 -9.60 6.44
CA GLN A 124 2.57 -9.20 7.07
C GLN A 124 2.81 -8.11 8.10
N LEU A 125 2.05 -7.02 8.01
CA LEU A 125 2.10 -5.90 8.94
C LEU A 125 1.35 -6.21 10.25
N THR A 126 1.63 -5.40 11.26
CA THR A 126 0.84 -5.32 12.49
C THR A 126 0.32 -3.91 12.72
N TRP A 127 -0.82 -3.77 13.38
CA TRP A 127 -1.47 -2.46 13.52
C TRP A 127 -0.61 -1.41 14.23
N LYS A 128 -0.32 -1.62 15.52
CA LYS A 128 0.34 -0.65 16.39
C LYS A 128 1.69 -1.09 16.92
N ALA A 129 2.10 -2.33 16.63
CA ALA A 129 3.32 -2.88 17.20
C ALA A 129 4.59 -2.40 16.46
N GLY A 130 4.47 -1.84 15.25
CA GLY A 130 5.64 -1.44 14.44
C GLY A 130 6.51 -2.65 14.10
N ARG A 131 5.86 -3.78 13.81
CA ARG A 131 6.46 -5.08 13.48
C ARG A 131 5.87 -5.62 12.20
N ALA A 132 6.72 -6.19 11.34
CA ALA A 132 6.26 -6.99 10.22
C ALA A 132 6.83 -8.40 10.32
N LEU A 133 5.99 -9.40 10.14
CA LEU A 133 6.38 -10.79 10.17
C LEU A 133 6.71 -11.22 8.74
N VAL A 134 7.88 -11.82 8.56
CA VAL A 134 8.26 -12.45 7.29
C VAL A 134 7.91 -13.92 7.38
N TRP A 135 6.99 -14.35 6.54
CA TRP A 135 6.49 -15.73 6.49
C TRP A 135 7.20 -16.52 5.40
N ASP A 136 7.52 -17.77 5.69
CA ASP A 136 7.70 -18.82 4.69
C ASP A 136 6.32 -19.38 4.33
N LEU A 137 5.89 -19.23 3.08
CA LEU A 137 4.55 -19.59 2.64
C LEU A 137 4.37 -21.10 2.42
N ALA A 138 5.46 -21.86 2.21
CA ALA A 138 5.41 -23.32 2.17
C ALA A 138 5.00 -23.91 3.52
N THR A 139 5.42 -23.30 4.63
CA THR A 139 5.23 -23.84 5.98
C THR A 139 4.33 -23.00 6.88
N LEU A 140 4.01 -21.76 6.48
CA LEU A 140 3.39 -20.72 7.31
C LEU A 140 4.14 -20.53 8.63
N THR A 141 5.48 -20.46 8.56
CA THR A 141 6.33 -20.17 9.71
C THR A 141 6.98 -18.81 9.56
N VAL A 142 7.12 -18.10 10.68
CA VAL A 142 7.82 -16.81 10.71
C VAL A 142 9.32 -17.08 10.64
N VAL A 143 9.98 -16.55 9.61
CA VAL A 143 11.43 -16.69 9.39
C VAL A 143 12.22 -15.44 9.76
N ASP A 144 11.56 -14.30 9.87
CA ASP A 144 12.15 -13.04 10.31
C ASP A 144 11.07 -12.09 10.85
N VAL A 145 11.49 -11.07 11.61
CA VAL A 145 10.62 -10.00 12.09
C VAL A 145 11.30 -8.65 11.88
N TRP A 146 10.73 -7.85 10.99
CA TRP A 146 11.21 -6.51 10.69
C TRP A 146 10.50 -5.46 11.52
N THR A 147 11.04 -4.24 11.49
CA THR A 147 10.51 -3.12 12.27
C THR A 147 10.25 -1.91 11.40
N TYR A 148 9.17 -1.18 11.68
CA TYR A 148 8.87 0.09 11.06
C TYR A 148 8.28 1.07 12.08
N GLY A 149 8.36 2.36 11.79
CA GLY A 149 7.72 3.40 12.58
C GLY A 149 6.27 3.64 12.14
N GLY A 150 5.41 3.98 13.10
CA GLY A 150 3.99 4.28 12.85
C GLY A 150 3.07 3.07 12.93
N GLN A 151 1.87 3.21 12.37
CA GLN A 151 0.94 2.11 12.19
C GLN A 151 1.18 1.41 10.84
N GLY A 152 0.66 0.20 10.66
CA GLY A 152 0.57 -0.47 9.36
C GLY A 152 -0.84 -0.96 9.10
N TRP A 153 -1.35 -0.72 7.90
CA TRP A 153 -2.73 -1.06 7.50
C TRP A 153 -2.67 -1.99 6.28
N GLY A 154 -2.52 -1.47 5.06
CA GLY A 154 -2.35 -2.28 3.85
C GLY A 154 -0.90 -2.32 3.35
N LEU A 155 -0.58 -3.35 2.57
CA LEU A 155 0.75 -3.57 1.98
C LEU A 155 0.59 -4.25 0.62
N CYS A 156 1.26 -3.75 -0.42
CA CYS A 156 1.37 -4.48 -1.69
C CYS A 156 2.77 -4.31 -2.31
N LEU A 157 3.23 -5.32 -3.06
CA LEU A 157 4.48 -5.26 -3.80
C LEU A 157 4.27 -4.46 -5.09
N LEU A 158 4.74 -3.21 -5.10
CA LEU A 158 4.57 -2.32 -6.25
C LEU A 158 5.45 -2.73 -7.43
N GLU A 159 6.70 -3.08 -7.12
CA GLU A 159 7.68 -3.61 -8.07
C GLU A 159 8.80 -4.31 -7.30
N ALA A 160 9.68 -5.00 -8.02
CA ALA A 160 10.83 -5.66 -7.38
C ALA A 160 11.66 -4.65 -6.58
N GLY A 161 11.76 -4.85 -5.27
CA GLY A 161 12.49 -3.97 -4.35
C GLY A 161 11.64 -2.92 -3.64
N THR A 162 10.41 -2.66 -4.10
CA THR A 162 9.58 -1.56 -3.55
C THR A 162 8.19 -2.05 -3.15
N LEU A 163 7.87 -1.87 -1.88
CA LEU A 163 6.53 -2.06 -1.30
C LEU A 163 5.81 -0.71 -1.21
N ALA A 164 4.50 -0.70 -1.43
CA ALA A 164 3.61 0.39 -1.04
C ALA A 164 2.90 0.00 0.26
N MET A 165 2.89 0.90 1.24
CA MET A 165 2.27 0.69 2.55
C MET A 165 1.33 1.85 2.90
N SER A 166 0.14 1.53 3.39
CA SER A 166 -0.79 2.49 3.99
C SER A 166 -0.79 2.38 5.52
N ASP A 167 -1.24 3.43 6.19
CA ASP A 167 -1.32 3.50 7.65
C ASP A 167 -2.62 4.18 8.15
N GLY A 168 -3.62 4.30 7.27
CA GLY A 168 -4.87 5.02 7.52
C GLY A 168 -4.77 6.54 7.32
N SER A 169 -3.58 7.11 7.07
CA SER A 169 -3.44 8.51 6.66
C SER A 169 -3.78 8.70 5.16
N SER A 170 -3.50 9.90 4.64
CA SER A 170 -3.57 10.18 3.21
C SER A 170 -2.26 9.95 2.46
N PHE A 171 -1.30 9.22 3.04
CA PHE A 171 -0.03 8.93 2.41
C PHE A 171 0.10 7.45 2.12
N LEU A 172 0.73 7.13 0.99
CA LEU A 172 1.38 5.84 0.79
C LEU A 172 2.87 6.03 1.09
N THR A 173 3.40 5.17 1.94
CA THR A 173 4.84 5.08 2.21
C THR A 173 5.44 3.98 1.35
N PHE A 174 6.47 4.31 0.57
CA PHE A 174 7.25 3.35 -0.17
C PHE A 174 8.39 2.81 0.70
N ARG A 175 8.56 1.48 0.69
CA ARG A 175 9.51 0.78 1.55
C ARG A 175 10.32 -0.26 0.79
N ASP A 176 11.54 -0.50 1.22
CA ASP A 176 12.38 -1.55 0.67
C ASP A 176 11.77 -2.92 0.98
N SER A 177 11.64 -3.77 -0.04
CA SER A 177 11.02 -5.10 0.11
C SER A 177 11.90 -6.13 0.83
N GLY A 178 13.15 -5.78 1.13
CA GLY A 178 14.11 -6.61 1.86
C GLY A 178 14.16 -6.36 3.36
N ASP A 179 13.70 -5.20 3.85
CA ASP A 179 13.74 -4.87 5.29
C ASP A 179 12.71 -3.84 5.80
N LEU A 180 11.79 -3.38 4.95
CA LEU A 180 10.81 -2.30 5.21
C LEU A 180 11.38 -0.91 5.50
N THR A 181 12.65 -0.67 5.22
CA THR A 181 13.24 0.67 5.31
C THR A 181 12.47 1.65 4.43
N ARG A 182 12.08 2.80 4.98
CA ARG A 182 11.34 3.83 4.24
C ARG A 182 12.22 4.43 3.14
N ILE A 183 11.68 4.46 1.92
CA ILE A 183 12.29 5.04 0.73
C ILE A 183 11.76 6.47 0.50
N ALA A 184 10.43 6.60 0.38
CA ALA A 184 9.75 7.85 0.08
C ALA A 184 8.29 7.77 0.55
N ASP A 185 7.55 8.88 0.46
CA ASP A 185 6.09 8.88 0.57
C ASP A 185 5.48 9.68 -0.58
N VAL A 186 4.22 9.40 -0.87
CA VAL A 186 3.39 10.20 -1.76
C VAL A 186 2.03 10.48 -1.11
N GLN A 187 1.54 11.71 -1.21
CA GLN A 187 0.21 12.06 -0.71
C GLN A 187 -0.85 11.70 -1.75
N VAL A 188 -1.86 10.94 -1.34
CA VAL A 188 -2.95 10.51 -2.21
C VAL A 188 -4.01 11.61 -2.32
N LEU A 189 -4.32 12.02 -3.54
CA LEU A 189 -5.24 13.11 -3.85
C LEU A 189 -6.33 12.68 -4.83
N LEU A 190 -7.59 12.90 -4.47
CA LEU A 190 -8.73 12.82 -5.37
C LEU A 190 -9.25 14.24 -5.64
N ASP A 191 -9.21 14.66 -6.90
CA ASP A 191 -9.60 16.02 -7.33
C ASP A 191 -8.91 17.11 -6.51
N GLY A 192 -7.62 16.91 -6.20
CA GLY A 192 -6.79 17.83 -5.42
C GLY A 192 -7.03 17.81 -3.90
N ARG A 193 -7.87 16.91 -3.39
CA ARG A 193 -8.13 16.76 -1.95
C ARG A 193 -7.50 15.48 -1.40
N PRO A 194 -6.86 15.53 -0.22
CA PRO A 194 -6.33 14.34 0.44
C PRO A 194 -7.41 13.27 0.64
N VAL A 195 -7.07 12.03 0.31
CA VAL A 195 -7.89 10.85 0.58
C VAL A 195 -7.33 10.16 1.82
N GLU A 196 -8.00 10.32 2.97
CA GLU A 196 -7.61 9.66 4.21
C GLU A 196 -8.18 8.23 4.29
N ARG A 197 -7.76 7.47 5.31
CA ARG A 197 -8.25 6.12 5.62
C ARG A 197 -7.96 5.09 4.53
N LEU A 198 -6.86 5.28 3.81
CA LEU A 198 -6.31 4.24 2.95
C LEU A 198 -6.02 3.01 3.80
N ASN A 199 -6.60 1.88 3.41
CA ASN A 199 -6.54 0.64 4.17
C ASN A 199 -5.86 -0.44 3.34
N GLU A 200 -6.48 -1.61 3.19
CA GLU A 200 -5.92 -2.71 2.41
C GLU A 200 -5.59 -2.28 0.98
N LEU A 201 -4.47 -2.82 0.46
CA LEU A 201 -3.87 -2.44 -0.81
C LEU A 201 -3.68 -3.65 -1.72
N GLU A 202 -3.83 -3.44 -3.02
CA GLU A 202 -3.41 -4.39 -4.05
C GLU A 202 -2.67 -3.67 -5.18
N CYS A 203 -1.55 -4.23 -5.65
CA CYS A 203 -0.69 -3.61 -6.65
C CYS A 203 -0.86 -4.33 -8.00
N VAL A 204 -1.42 -3.66 -9.01
CA VAL A 204 -1.68 -4.25 -10.35
C VAL A 204 -1.17 -3.33 -11.43
N ASP A 205 -0.25 -3.81 -12.27
CA ASP A 205 0.30 -3.09 -13.42
C ASP A 205 0.76 -1.65 -13.11
N GLY A 206 1.45 -1.48 -11.97
CA GLY A 206 1.96 -0.19 -11.51
C GLY A 206 0.91 0.74 -10.88
N THR A 207 -0.33 0.27 -10.73
CA THR A 207 -1.40 0.96 -10.01
C THR A 207 -1.55 0.40 -8.60
N VAL A 208 -1.72 1.29 -7.61
CA VAL A 208 -2.07 0.87 -6.24
C VAL A 208 -3.58 1.02 -6.07
N TRP A 209 -4.27 -0.09 -5.89
CA TRP A 209 -5.67 -0.13 -5.47
C TRP A 209 -5.74 -0.07 -3.95
N ALA A 210 -6.64 0.74 -3.41
CA ALA A 210 -6.78 0.89 -1.96
C ALA A 210 -8.23 0.93 -1.53
N ASN A 211 -8.61 0.11 -0.55
CA ASN A 211 -9.85 0.31 0.19
C ASN A 211 -9.79 1.63 0.96
N ILE A 212 -10.93 2.32 1.09
CA ILE A 212 -11.10 3.44 2.02
C ILE A 212 -11.93 2.98 3.21
N TRP A 213 -11.30 2.88 4.38
CA TRP A 213 -11.95 2.33 5.58
C TRP A 213 -13.20 3.12 5.99
N LEU A 214 -14.25 2.38 6.39
CA LEU A 214 -15.61 2.85 6.68
C LEU A 214 -16.41 3.34 5.46
N THR A 215 -15.97 3.02 4.25
CA THR A 215 -16.72 3.29 3.02
C THR A 215 -16.80 2.03 2.16
N ASP A 216 -17.66 2.07 1.14
CA ASP A 216 -17.71 1.04 0.10
C ASP A 216 -16.91 1.46 -1.15
N ASN A 217 -15.93 2.36 -1.01
CA ASN A 217 -15.12 2.82 -2.12
C ASN A 217 -13.75 2.16 -2.15
N ILE A 218 -13.28 1.88 -3.37
CA ILE A 218 -11.88 1.55 -3.67
C ILE A 218 -11.36 2.64 -4.60
N VAL A 219 -10.10 3.05 -4.42
CA VAL A 219 -9.44 4.02 -5.31
C VAL A 219 -8.27 3.38 -6.03
N ALA A 220 -8.12 3.71 -7.31
CA ALA A 220 -6.93 3.39 -8.10
C ALA A 220 -5.98 4.59 -8.05
N ILE A 221 -4.73 4.38 -7.64
CA ILE A 221 -3.77 5.43 -7.35
C ILE A 221 -2.56 5.25 -8.26
N ASP A 222 -2.16 6.33 -8.93
CA ASP A 222 -0.85 6.43 -9.57
C ASP A 222 0.21 6.69 -8.49
N PRO A 223 1.10 5.74 -8.19
CA PRO A 223 2.07 5.87 -7.10
C PRO A 223 3.14 6.94 -7.37
N SER A 224 3.37 7.31 -8.63
CA SER A 224 4.38 8.32 -8.98
C SER A 224 3.93 9.75 -8.67
N THR A 225 2.61 9.98 -8.65
CA THR A 225 2.00 11.31 -8.43
C THR A 225 1.10 11.38 -7.20
N GLY A 226 0.61 10.25 -6.71
CA GLY A 226 -0.43 10.14 -5.69
C GLY A 226 -1.84 10.47 -6.20
N ARG A 227 -1.99 10.72 -7.50
CA ARG A 227 -3.29 11.06 -8.07
C ARG A 227 -4.18 9.82 -8.12
N VAL A 228 -5.40 9.95 -7.60
CA VAL A 228 -6.46 8.97 -7.84
C VAL A 228 -6.92 9.05 -9.29
N THR A 229 -6.77 7.95 -10.03
CA THR A 229 -7.15 7.85 -11.45
C THR A 229 -8.54 7.26 -11.63
N ALA A 230 -9.02 6.43 -10.70
CA ALA A 230 -10.37 5.88 -10.69
C ALA A 230 -10.91 5.71 -9.28
N VAL A 231 -12.24 5.78 -9.15
CA VAL A 231 -12.98 5.44 -7.93
C VAL A 231 -14.01 4.36 -8.27
N VAL A 232 -13.91 3.23 -7.59
CA VAL A 232 -14.88 2.13 -7.65
C VAL A 232 -15.92 2.34 -6.55
N ASP A 233 -17.19 2.39 -6.91
CA ASP A 233 -18.31 2.31 -5.97
C ASP A 233 -18.76 0.84 -5.84
N ALA A 234 -18.41 0.20 -4.73
CA ALA A 234 -18.73 -1.19 -4.42
C ALA A 234 -19.92 -1.33 -3.46
N SER A 235 -20.69 -0.26 -3.22
CA SER A 235 -21.84 -0.29 -2.30
C SER A 235 -22.91 -1.30 -2.70
N GLY A 236 -22.98 -1.66 -3.99
CA GLY A 236 -23.89 -2.65 -4.54
C GLY A 236 -23.51 -4.12 -4.30
N LEU A 237 -22.32 -4.43 -3.80
CA LEU A 237 -21.88 -5.84 -3.64
C LEU A 237 -22.65 -6.58 -2.55
N LEU A 238 -22.65 -6.04 -1.33
CA LEU A 238 -23.29 -6.68 -0.18
C LEU A 238 -24.59 -5.97 0.21
N ALA A 239 -25.71 -6.53 -0.27
CA ALA A 239 -27.04 -5.98 -0.06
C ALA A 239 -27.58 -6.17 1.37
N ASP A 240 -27.37 -7.35 1.97
CA ASP A 240 -27.78 -7.61 3.36
C ASP A 240 -26.62 -7.39 4.33
N ARG A 241 -26.78 -6.38 5.19
CA ARG A 241 -25.81 -6.00 6.23
C ARG A 241 -26.42 -6.09 7.63
N SER A 242 -27.57 -6.74 7.79
CA SER A 242 -28.31 -6.72 9.07
C SER A 242 -27.52 -7.31 10.25
N ASN A 243 -26.60 -8.23 9.95
CA ASN A 243 -25.78 -8.93 10.94
C ASN A 243 -24.34 -8.38 11.04
N LEU A 244 -24.03 -7.29 10.31
CA LEU A 244 -22.70 -6.72 10.29
C LEU A 244 -22.54 -5.61 11.33
N GLY A 245 -21.43 -5.65 12.06
CA GLY A 245 -21.01 -4.58 12.94
C GLY A 245 -20.54 -3.34 12.18
N VAL A 246 -20.39 -2.22 12.88
CA VAL A 246 -19.94 -0.94 12.28
C VAL A 246 -18.53 -1.00 11.66
N ASN A 247 -17.72 -1.99 12.04
CA ASN A 247 -16.37 -2.19 11.53
C ASN A 247 -16.28 -3.33 10.49
N ASP A 248 -17.42 -3.93 10.14
CA ASP A 248 -17.52 -5.09 9.25
C ASP A 248 -17.73 -4.60 7.82
N VAL A 249 -16.72 -3.89 7.34
CA VAL A 249 -16.75 -3.08 6.13
C VAL A 249 -15.97 -3.76 5.00
N LEU A 250 -16.19 -3.28 3.77
CA LEU A 250 -15.38 -3.64 2.61
C LEU A 250 -13.89 -3.48 2.95
N ASN A 251 -13.13 -4.56 2.80
CA ASN A 251 -11.69 -4.62 3.04
C ASN A 251 -11.12 -5.96 2.53
N GLY A 252 -10.07 -5.90 1.71
CA GLY A 252 -9.49 -7.08 1.06
C GLY A 252 -9.70 -7.01 -0.46
N ILE A 253 -8.61 -6.85 -1.19
CA ILE A 253 -8.56 -6.75 -2.64
C ILE A 253 -7.45 -7.71 -3.09
N ALA A 254 -7.79 -8.66 -3.94
CA ALA A 254 -6.76 -9.45 -4.63
C ALA A 254 -7.02 -9.43 -6.13
N HIS A 255 -5.98 -9.52 -6.94
CA HIS A 255 -6.08 -9.59 -8.38
C HIS A 255 -5.68 -10.98 -8.88
N ASP A 256 -6.48 -11.53 -9.80
CA ASP A 256 -6.15 -12.78 -10.48
C ASP A 256 -5.47 -12.49 -11.82
N PRO A 257 -4.13 -12.66 -11.93
CA PRO A 257 -3.41 -12.33 -13.16
C PRO A 257 -3.77 -13.24 -14.35
N LEU A 258 -4.43 -14.38 -14.12
CA LEU A 258 -4.85 -15.27 -15.21
C LEU A 258 -6.13 -14.82 -15.89
N SER A 259 -7.08 -14.29 -15.12
CA SER A 259 -8.38 -13.81 -15.62
C SER A 259 -8.44 -12.30 -15.79
N GLY A 260 -7.60 -11.54 -15.08
CA GLY A 260 -7.68 -10.09 -14.95
C GLY A 260 -8.80 -9.62 -14.02
N HIS A 261 -9.44 -10.54 -13.30
CA HIS A 261 -10.53 -10.23 -12.38
C HIS A 261 -9.99 -9.84 -11.00
N PHE A 262 -10.80 -9.11 -10.25
CA PHE A 262 -10.53 -8.81 -8.85
C PHE A 262 -11.36 -9.73 -7.95
N LEU A 263 -10.80 -10.09 -6.80
CA LEU A 263 -11.48 -10.69 -5.68
C LEU A 263 -11.67 -9.63 -4.60
N LEU A 264 -12.91 -9.40 -4.19
CA LEU A 264 -13.28 -8.42 -3.18
C LEU A 264 -14.06 -9.10 -2.06
N THR A 265 -13.74 -8.75 -0.82
CA THR A 265 -14.47 -9.21 0.38
C THR A 265 -14.54 -8.08 1.41
N GLY A 266 -14.96 -8.41 2.62
CA GLY A 266 -14.92 -7.50 3.75
C GLY A 266 -14.74 -8.21 5.06
N LYS A 267 -14.48 -7.39 6.08
CA LYS A 267 -14.35 -7.85 7.46
C LYS A 267 -15.66 -8.52 7.88
N ARG A 268 -15.60 -9.80 8.20
CA ARG A 268 -16.75 -10.65 8.57
C ARG A 268 -17.85 -10.74 7.50
N TRP A 269 -17.52 -10.47 6.25
CA TRP A 269 -18.46 -10.71 5.15
C TRP A 269 -18.64 -12.22 4.96
N PRO A 270 -19.86 -12.73 4.73
CA PRO A 270 -20.08 -14.16 4.52
C PRO A 270 -19.77 -14.61 3.08
N VAL A 271 -19.31 -13.69 2.23
CA VAL A 271 -19.14 -13.88 0.80
C VAL A 271 -17.93 -13.13 0.28
N MET A 272 -17.20 -13.78 -0.63
CA MET A 272 -16.19 -13.17 -1.49
C MET A 272 -16.75 -13.05 -2.91
N PHE A 273 -16.48 -11.92 -3.55
CA PHE A 273 -16.93 -11.60 -4.90
C PHE A 273 -15.76 -11.64 -5.86
N GLU A 274 -15.90 -12.36 -6.97
CA GLU A 274 -15.06 -12.19 -8.15
C GLU A 274 -15.74 -11.20 -9.09
N VAL A 275 -15.02 -10.16 -9.49
CA VAL A 275 -15.59 -9.01 -10.19
C VAL A 275 -14.71 -8.55 -11.35
N VAL A 276 -15.37 -7.95 -12.35
CA VAL A 276 -14.73 -7.05 -13.32
C VAL A 276 -15.06 -5.63 -12.92
N LEU A 277 -14.08 -4.72 -12.99
CA LEU A 277 -14.31 -3.30 -12.74
C LEU A 277 -14.64 -2.60 -14.07
N GLU A 278 -15.85 -2.06 -14.17
CA GLU A 278 -16.38 -1.53 -15.43
C GLU A 278 -16.76 -0.06 -15.28
N SER A 279 -16.55 0.71 -16.34
CA SER A 279 -17.00 2.11 -16.39
C SER A 279 -18.48 2.19 -16.73
N ALA A 280 -19.12 3.31 -16.39
CA ALA A 280 -20.51 3.55 -16.80
C ALA A 280 -20.72 3.53 -18.33
N SER A 281 -19.68 3.81 -19.13
CA SER A 281 -19.72 3.69 -20.59
C SER A 281 -19.77 2.23 -21.06
N ASP A 282 -19.15 1.31 -20.34
CA ASP A 282 -19.11 -0.11 -20.71
C ASP A 282 -20.48 -0.79 -20.48
N GLN A 283 -21.24 -0.30 -19.48
CA GLN A 283 -22.59 -0.80 -19.15
C GLN A 283 -23.67 -0.47 -20.21
N LEU A 284 -23.40 0.45 -21.13
CA LEU A 284 -24.36 0.88 -22.16
C LEU A 284 -24.14 0.18 -23.51
N SER A 285 -23.08 -0.64 -23.62
CA SER A 285 -22.72 -1.37 -24.85
C SER A 285 -23.20 -2.83 -24.90
N ASP A 286 -23.79 -3.34 -23.81
CA ASP A 286 -24.43 -4.66 -23.71
C ASP A 286 -25.96 -4.58 -23.85
#